data_AF-A0A7V9HYQ0-F1
#
_entry.id   AF-A0A7V9HYQ0-F1
#
_cell.length_a   1.000
_cell.length_b   1.000
_cell.length_c   1.000
_cell.angle_alpha   90.00
_cell.angle_beta   90.00
_cell.angle_gamma   90.00
#
_symmetry.space_group_name_H-M   'P 1'
#
loop_
_entity.id
_entity.type
_entity.pdbx_description
1 polymer ?
#
loop_
_entity_poly.entity_id
_entity_poly.type
_entity_poly.pdbx_seq_one_letter_code
_entity_poly.pdbx_strand_id
1 'polypeptide(L)'
;MPGVRDLWSYGETGFHSLAAAVVRERYGREALVSGFRILGEGQLSLTKFLILTDTPQQLSDFPKLFEHVLARVRWETDLFVFSNVSMDTLDYTSGKVNEGSKAIMLGLGEPVRDLPREFRGELPRDVSNAEVFCGGCLVIQGVPYDKEPEQAGRLARESVFSKWPLIVLHDDVKVARSAAHFLWATWTRFEPAADIHAAETRVQRHHLSYQEPIVIDARTKPGFPAELVVREDIAALVNRRWGEYFPHDL
;
A
#
# COMPACT_ATOMS: atom_id res chain seq x y z
N MET A 1 9.27 -15.54 -16.07
CA MET A 1 10.18 -14.42 -15.71
C MET A 1 11.34 -14.98 -14.87
N PRO A 2 12.54 -15.27 -15.44
CA PRO A 2 13.57 -16.06 -14.73
C PRO A 2 14.12 -15.47 -13.43
N GLY A 3 14.09 -14.15 -13.29
CA GLY A 3 14.49 -13.43 -12.07
C GLY A 3 13.45 -13.47 -10.95
N VAL A 4 12.21 -13.89 -11.23
CA VAL A 4 11.11 -13.98 -10.26
C VAL A 4 11.01 -15.41 -9.76
N ARG A 5 11.16 -15.60 -8.44
CA ARG A 5 11.08 -16.90 -7.76
C ARG A 5 9.68 -17.22 -7.29
N ASP A 6 8.98 -16.22 -6.77
CA ASP A 6 7.60 -16.31 -6.32
C ASP A 6 6.89 -14.97 -6.58
N LEU A 7 5.59 -15.01 -6.79
CA LEU A 7 4.77 -13.84 -7.10
C LEU A 7 3.35 -14.03 -6.57
N TRP A 8 2.83 -13.01 -5.92
CA TRP A 8 1.49 -12.98 -5.36
C TRP A 8 0.77 -11.69 -5.73
N SER A 9 -0.48 -11.81 -6.15
CA SER A 9 -1.40 -10.69 -6.35
C SER A 9 -2.50 -10.78 -5.30
N TYR A 10 -2.85 -9.65 -4.69
CA TYR A 10 -3.76 -9.64 -3.55
C TYR A 10 -5.20 -9.46 -4.02
N GLY A 11 -6.00 -10.53 -3.89
CA GLY A 11 -7.41 -10.53 -4.28
C GLY A 11 -8.24 -9.52 -3.50
N GLU A 12 -7.86 -9.24 -2.25
CA GLU A 12 -8.41 -8.19 -1.39
C GLU A 12 -8.22 -6.78 -1.95
N THR A 13 -7.42 -6.63 -3.00
CA THR A 13 -7.16 -5.35 -3.67
C THR A 13 -7.61 -5.37 -5.15
N GLY A 14 -8.47 -6.32 -5.50
CA GLY A 14 -8.92 -6.56 -6.87
C GLY A 14 -7.83 -7.19 -7.76
N PHE A 15 -6.84 -7.88 -7.17
CA PHE A 15 -5.65 -8.48 -7.81
C PHE A 15 -4.68 -7.51 -8.49
N HIS A 16 -5.12 -6.32 -8.89
CA HIS A 16 -4.35 -5.41 -9.72
C HIS A 16 -3.82 -4.18 -8.97
N SER A 17 -4.28 -3.87 -7.76
CA SER A 17 -3.74 -2.69 -7.04
C SER A 17 -2.40 -2.99 -6.38
N LEU A 18 -2.22 -4.19 -5.83
CA LEU A 18 -1.02 -4.59 -5.13
C LEU A 18 -0.55 -5.97 -5.59
N ALA A 19 0.77 -6.09 -5.80
CA ALA A 19 1.44 -7.38 -5.92
C ALA A 19 2.75 -7.38 -5.12
N ALA A 20 3.21 -8.57 -4.78
CA ALA A 20 4.52 -8.79 -4.19
C ALA A 20 5.26 -9.91 -4.91
N ALA A 21 6.59 -9.85 -4.94
CA ALA A 21 7.40 -10.90 -5.53
C ALA A 21 8.70 -11.13 -4.77
N VAL A 22 9.08 -12.41 -4.69
CA VAL A 22 10.44 -12.82 -4.32
C VAL A 22 11.25 -12.87 -5.60
N VAL A 23 12.34 -12.09 -5.66
CA VAL A 23 13.19 -11.98 -6.84
C VAL A 23 14.61 -12.43 -6.54
N ARG A 24 15.41 -12.63 -7.58
CA ARG A 24 16.84 -12.86 -7.47
C ARG A 24 17.56 -11.53 -7.42
N GLU A 25 18.46 -11.40 -6.46
CA GLU A 25 19.33 -10.26 -6.31
C GLU A 25 20.79 -10.74 -6.29
N ARG A 26 21.55 -10.47 -7.36
CA ARG A 26 23.00 -10.80 -7.40
C ARG A 26 23.87 -9.58 -7.18
N TYR A 27 23.37 -8.42 -7.61
CA TYR A 27 24.00 -7.12 -7.47
C TYR A 27 22.95 -6.14 -6.96
N GLY A 28 23.36 -5.13 -6.21
CA GLY A 28 22.45 -4.16 -5.61
C GLY A 28 21.48 -3.52 -6.62
N ARG A 29 20.19 -3.64 -6.31
CA ARG A 29 18.99 -3.24 -7.05
C ARG A 29 18.78 -3.93 -8.41
N GLU A 30 19.37 -5.10 -8.65
CA GLU A 30 19.03 -5.94 -9.83
C GLU A 30 17.53 -6.28 -9.86
N ALA A 31 16.92 -6.43 -8.67
CA ALA A 31 15.50 -6.62 -8.43
C ALA A 31 14.61 -5.67 -9.25
N LEU A 32 15.04 -4.42 -9.47
CA LEU A 32 14.26 -3.43 -10.22
C LEU A 32 13.99 -3.86 -11.67
N VAL A 33 14.92 -4.59 -12.30
CA VAL A 33 14.74 -5.15 -13.64
C VAL A 33 13.63 -6.21 -13.64
N SER A 34 13.56 -7.02 -12.59
CA SER A 34 12.44 -7.97 -12.40
C SER A 34 11.12 -7.23 -12.19
N GLY A 35 11.14 -6.10 -11.47
CA GLY A 35 10.00 -5.21 -11.31
C GLY A 35 9.44 -4.71 -12.65
N PHE A 36 10.28 -4.18 -13.53
CA PHE A 36 9.84 -3.77 -14.88
C PHE A 36 9.29 -4.93 -15.69
N ARG A 37 9.88 -6.12 -15.57
CA ARG A 37 9.38 -7.31 -16.28
C ARG A 37 7.99 -7.73 -15.78
N ILE A 38 7.71 -7.61 -14.49
CA ILE A 38 6.40 -7.88 -13.88
C ILE A 38 5.39 -6.82 -14.36
N LEU A 39 5.72 -5.54 -14.26
CA LEU A 39 4.84 -4.44 -14.69
C LEU A 39 4.62 -4.40 -16.23
N GLY A 40 5.41 -5.15 -16.99
CA GLY A 40 5.22 -5.33 -18.44
C GLY A 40 4.48 -6.62 -18.84
N GLU A 41 4.06 -7.46 -17.91
CA GLU A 41 3.48 -8.78 -18.20
C GLU A 41 1.96 -8.80 -18.12
N GLY A 42 1.27 -8.90 -19.26
CA GLY A 42 -0.17 -9.22 -19.31
C GLY A 42 -1.01 -8.48 -18.28
N GLN A 43 -1.75 -9.21 -17.46
CA GLN A 43 -2.60 -8.67 -16.39
C GLN A 43 -1.83 -8.06 -15.20
N LEU A 44 -0.57 -8.44 -15.00
CA LEU A 44 0.29 -7.85 -13.97
C LEU A 44 0.70 -6.42 -14.33
N SER A 45 0.58 -6.00 -15.59
CA SER A 45 0.80 -4.61 -15.98
C SER A 45 -0.18 -3.62 -15.31
N LEU A 46 -1.34 -4.10 -14.86
CA LEU A 46 -2.28 -3.30 -14.10
C LEU A 46 -1.81 -3.03 -12.66
N THR A 47 -0.84 -3.81 -12.14
CA THR A 47 -0.24 -3.62 -10.80
C THR A 47 0.11 -2.15 -10.54
N LYS A 48 -0.56 -1.54 -9.56
CA LYS A 48 -0.28 -0.15 -9.16
C LYS A 48 0.93 -0.06 -8.23
N PHE A 49 1.00 -0.92 -7.23
CA PHE A 49 2.11 -0.97 -6.28
C PHE A 49 2.73 -2.37 -6.24
N LEU A 50 4.05 -2.44 -6.42
CA LEU A 50 4.80 -3.69 -6.44
C LEU A 50 5.84 -3.70 -5.33
N ILE A 51 5.75 -4.69 -4.44
CA ILE A 51 6.74 -4.93 -3.38
C ILE A 51 7.71 -6.03 -3.84
N LEU A 52 9.00 -5.77 -3.76
CA LEU A 52 10.04 -6.75 -4.10
C LEU A 52 10.90 -7.07 -2.89
N THR A 53 11.16 -8.36 -2.67
CA THR A 53 12.15 -8.86 -1.71
C THR A 53 13.02 -9.93 -2.35
N ASP A 54 14.22 -10.17 -1.83
CA ASP A 54 15.18 -11.16 -2.34
C ASP A 54 15.24 -12.44 -1.51
N THR A 55 14.58 -12.45 -0.34
CA THR A 55 14.51 -13.62 0.54
C THR A 55 13.18 -14.36 0.36
N PRO A 56 13.16 -15.71 0.47
CA PRO A 56 11.90 -16.47 0.44
C PRO A 56 10.95 -16.01 1.56
N GLN A 57 9.76 -15.56 1.19
CA GLN A 57 8.69 -15.13 2.10
C GLN A 57 7.38 -15.83 1.73
N GLN A 58 6.49 -16.02 2.71
CA GLN A 58 5.11 -16.40 2.43
C GLN A 58 4.33 -15.16 2.00
N LEU A 59 4.26 -14.90 0.69
CA LEU A 59 3.70 -13.66 0.15
C LEU A 59 2.22 -13.43 0.50
N SER A 60 1.47 -14.50 0.78
CA SER A 60 0.07 -14.42 1.24
C SER A 60 -0.08 -13.94 2.68
N ASP A 61 0.96 -14.04 3.53
CA ASP A 61 0.99 -13.47 4.88
C ASP A 61 1.51 -12.04 4.82
N PHE A 62 0.63 -11.12 4.39
CA PHE A 62 1.01 -9.73 4.15
C PHE A 62 1.63 -9.03 5.37
N PRO A 63 1.10 -9.13 6.61
CA PRO A 63 1.73 -8.50 7.77
C PRO A 63 3.20 -8.93 7.95
N LYS A 64 3.51 -10.23 7.85
CA LYS A 64 4.91 -10.70 7.97
C LYS A 64 5.79 -10.23 6.82
N LEU A 65 5.29 -10.28 5.58
CA LEU A 65 6.00 -9.75 4.42
C LEU A 65 6.28 -8.24 4.60
N PHE A 66 5.30 -7.48 5.07
CA PHE A 66 5.42 -6.04 5.19
C PHE A 66 6.41 -5.66 6.30
N GLU A 67 6.41 -6.35 7.44
CA GLU A 67 7.48 -6.22 8.45
C GLU A 67 8.85 -6.56 7.86
N HIS A 68 8.95 -7.65 7.10
CA HIS A 68 10.21 -8.06 6.48
C HIS A 68 10.80 -6.95 5.60
N VAL A 69 9.94 -6.33 4.78
CA VAL A 69 10.32 -5.26 3.85
C VAL A 69 10.60 -3.95 4.57
N LEU A 70 9.77 -3.54 5.53
CA LEU A 70 9.96 -2.31 6.30
C LEU A 70 11.22 -2.35 7.16
N ALA A 71 11.68 -3.53 7.59
CA ALA A 71 12.96 -3.67 8.28
C ALA A 71 14.18 -3.41 7.37
N ARG A 72 14.01 -3.44 6.03
CA ARG A 72 15.09 -3.44 5.03
C ARG A 72 15.10 -2.22 4.11
N VAL A 73 13.93 -1.69 3.77
CA VAL A 73 13.78 -0.58 2.80
C VAL A 73 14.61 0.63 3.21
N ARG A 74 15.43 1.18 2.32
CA ARG A 74 16.02 2.53 2.50
C ARG A 74 15.25 3.51 1.65
N TRP A 75 14.38 4.31 2.25
CA TRP A 75 13.47 5.23 1.55
C TRP A 75 14.19 6.21 0.62
N GLU A 76 15.46 6.51 0.90
CA GLU A 76 16.30 7.36 0.08
C GLU A 76 16.62 6.76 -1.29
N THR A 77 16.52 5.44 -1.46
CA THR A 77 17.03 4.71 -2.64
C THR A 77 16.14 3.57 -3.13
N ASP A 78 15.17 3.12 -2.34
CA ASP A 78 14.49 1.83 -2.52
C ASP A 78 12.99 1.98 -2.82
N LEU A 79 12.50 3.21 -2.94
CA LEU A 79 11.15 3.52 -3.42
C LEU A 79 11.22 4.26 -4.76
N PHE A 80 10.58 3.69 -5.77
CA PHE A 80 10.52 4.26 -7.12
C PHE A 80 9.06 4.56 -7.46
N VAL A 81 8.76 5.83 -7.72
CA VAL A 81 7.42 6.28 -8.14
C VAL A 81 7.50 6.71 -9.60
N PHE A 82 6.59 6.17 -10.41
CA PHE A 82 6.48 6.41 -11.84
C PHE A 82 5.16 7.13 -12.11
N SER A 83 5.21 8.46 -12.17
CA SER A 83 4.06 9.28 -12.55
C SER A 83 3.85 9.31 -14.06
N ASN A 84 2.66 9.75 -14.49
CA ASN A 84 2.29 9.91 -15.90
C ASN A 84 2.30 8.59 -16.67
N VAL A 85 1.71 7.54 -16.08
CA VAL A 85 1.55 6.24 -16.74
C VAL A 85 0.08 5.93 -16.97
N SER A 86 -0.18 4.95 -17.85
CA SER A 86 -1.51 4.40 -18.03
C SER A 86 -1.95 3.63 -16.77
N MET A 87 -3.22 3.75 -16.41
CA MET A 87 -3.82 3.05 -15.27
C MET A 87 -5.11 2.32 -15.66
N ASP A 88 -5.55 1.40 -14.82
CA ASP A 88 -6.81 0.69 -14.99
C ASP A 88 -8.00 1.66 -15.07
N THR A 89 -8.96 1.37 -15.95
CA THR A 89 -10.15 2.22 -16.16
C THR A 89 -11.02 2.34 -14.92
N LEU A 90 -10.99 1.34 -14.03
CA LEU A 90 -11.75 1.33 -12.78
C LEU A 90 -10.93 1.82 -11.58
N ASP A 91 -9.69 2.28 -11.79
CA ASP A 91 -8.94 2.99 -10.76
C ASP A 91 -9.31 4.48 -10.78
N TYR A 92 -10.06 4.91 -9.77
CA TYR A 92 -10.53 6.29 -9.61
C TYR A 92 -9.55 7.19 -8.84
N THR A 93 -8.41 6.66 -8.38
CA THR A 93 -7.53 7.36 -7.42
C THR A 93 -6.83 8.59 -8.00
N SER A 94 -6.59 8.63 -9.31
CA SER A 94 -5.99 9.79 -9.99
C SER A 94 -7.00 10.91 -10.33
N GLY A 95 -8.31 10.62 -10.22
CA GLY A 95 -9.38 11.49 -10.71
C GLY A 95 -9.50 11.58 -12.23
N LYS A 96 -8.73 10.78 -12.99
CA LYS A 96 -8.74 10.77 -14.46
C LYS A 96 -8.74 9.36 -15.02
N VAL A 97 -9.56 9.14 -16.04
CA VAL A 97 -9.67 7.83 -16.69
C VAL A 97 -8.37 7.46 -17.40
N ASN A 98 -7.85 6.26 -17.14
CA ASN A 98 -6.64 5.68 -17.74
C ASN A 98 -5.33 6.45 -17.49
N GLU A 99 -5.31 7.41 -16.57
CA GLU A 99 -4.09 8.12 -16.14
C GLU A 99 -3.82 7.81 -14.66
N GLY A 100 -2.54 7.70 -14.28
CA GLY A 100 -2.16 7.57 -12.87
C GLY A 100 -0.65 7.41 -12.69
N SER A 101 -0.28 6.76 -11.59
CA SER A 101 1.10 6.43 -11.26
C SER A 101 1.23 5.02 -10.70
N LYS A 102 2.44 4.47 -10.84
CA LYS A 102 2.82 3.18 -10.27
C LYS A 102 3.99 3.36 -9.33
N ALA A 103 4.19 2.42 -8.42
CA ALA A 103 5.40 2.40 -7.62
C ALA A 103 5.96 0.99 -7.41
N ILE A 104 7.28 0.94 -7.25
CA ILE A 104 8.02 -0.24 -6.84
C ILE A 104 8.74 0.08 -5.53
N MET A 105 8.53 -0.75 -4.51
CA MET A 105 9.21 -0.66 -3.22
C MET A 105 10.09 -1.89 -3.01
N LEU A 106 11.35 -1.67 -2.66
CA LEU A 106 12.35 -2.72 -2.46
C LEU A 106 12.63 -2.95 -0.97
N GLY A 107 12.54 -4.20 -0.52
CA GLY A 107 12.98 -4.67 0.80
C GLY A 107 14.00 -5.78 0.64
N LEU A 108 15.23 -5.40 0.30
CA LEU A 108 16.31 -6.31 -0.11
C LEU A 108 17.42 -6.39 0.94
N GLY A 109 18.15 -7.50 0.97
CA GLY A 109 19.34 -7.67 1.79
C GLY A 109 19.07 -7.81 3.29
N GLU A 110 20.02 -7.38 4.12
CA GLU A 110 19.92 -7.48 5.57
C GLU A 110 19.06 -6.35 6.18
N PRO A 111 18.37 -6.59 7.32
CA PRO A 111 17.68 -5.54 8.05
C PRO A 111 18.59 -4.36 8.38
N VAL A 112 18.04 -3.14 8.25
CA VAL A 112 18.74 -1.88 8.50
C VAL A 112 18.17 -1.12 9.69
N ARG A 113 17.06 -1.59 10.27
CA ARG A 113 16.38 -1.02 11.43
C ARG A 113 15.60 -2.07 12.21
N ASP A 114 15.40 -1.79 13.50
CA ASP A 114 14.35 -2.43 14.32
C ASP A 114 13.02 -1.72 14.12
N LEU A 115 11.92 -2.47 14.21
CA LEU A 115 10.58 -1.95 13.95
C LEU A 115 9.82 -1.62 15.24
N PRO A 116 9.23 -0.41 15.38
CA PRO A 116 8.30 -0.13 16.46
C PRO A 116 7.06 -1.01 16.35
N ARG A 117 6.55 -1.48 17.49
CA ARG A 117 5.38 -2.38 17.57
C ARG A 117 4.25 -1.86 18.46
N GLU A 118 4.48 -0.72 19.10
CA GLU A 118 3.53 -0.08 20.00
C GLU A 118 3.68 1.43 19.82
N PHE A 119 2.56 2.14 19.69
CA PHE A 119 2.57 3.60 19.65
C PHE A 119 2.53 4.15 21.07
N ARG A 120 3.45 5.08 21.37
CA ARG A 120 3.48 5.82 22.63
C ARG A 120 3.76 7.29 22.33
N GLY A 121 2.81 8.16 22.65
CA GLY A 121 2.92 9.59 22.42
C GLY A 121 1.56 10.27 22.46
N GLU A 122 1.58 11.60 22.53
CA GLU A 122 0.38 12.41 22.37
C GLU A 122 0.10 12.62 20.88
N LEU A 123 -1.11 12.27 20.43
CA LEU A 123 -1.51 12.48 19.06
C LEU A 123 -1.70 13.98 18.78
N PRO A 124 -1.36 14.46 17.56
CA PRO A 124 -1.75 15.79 17.11
C PRO A 124 -3.28 15.99 17.23
N ARG A 125 -3.74 17.23 17.44
CA ARG A 125 -5.15 17.53 17.72
C ARG A 125 -6.13 17.06 16.63
N ASP A 126 -5.65 16.99 15.40
CA ASP A 126 -6.34 16.62 14.18
C ASP A 126 -6.20 15.12 13.85
N VAL A 127 -5.59 14.33 14.74
CA VAL A 127 -5.49 12.88 14.68
C VAL A 127 -6.25 12.28 15.86
N SER A 128 -7.34 11.59 15.60
CA SER A 128 -8.26 11.14 16.64
C SER A 128 -7.87 9.80 17.28
N ASN A 129 -7.15 8.95 16.55
CA ASN A 129 -6.72 7.64 17.02
C ASN A 129 -5.52 7.10 16.23
N ALA A 130 -4.84 6.10 16.78
CA ALA A 130 -3.72 5.39 16.16
C ALA A 130 -3.77 3.89 16.51
N GLU A 131 -3.59 3.03 15.51
CA GLU A 131 -3.55 1.57 15.66
C GLU A 131 -2.37 1.00 14.88
N VAL A 132 -1.66 0.05 15.48
CA VAL A 132 -0.52 -0.62 14.82
C VAL A 132 -1.07 -1.72 13.93
N PHE A 133 -0.76 -1.68 12.63
CA PHE A 133 -1.12 -2.77 11.71
C PHE A 133 -0.14 -3.95 11.86
N CYS A 134 1.15 -3.64 11.76
CA CYS A 134 2.26 -4.57 11.98
C CYS A 134 3.48 -3.78 12.47
N GLY A 135 4.57 -4.46 12.80
CA GLY A 135 5.83 -3.80 13.09
C GLY A 135 6.20 -2.77 12.01
N GLY A 136 6.44 -1.52 12.43
CA GLY A 136 6.83 -0.44 11.54
C GLY A 136 5.73 0.22 10.72
N CYS A 137 4.49 -0.27 10.77
CA CYS A 137 3.35 0.33 10.07
C CYS A 137 2.29 0.80 11.08
N LEU A 138 2.13 2.12 11.20
CA LEU A 138 1.10 2.74 12.03
C LEU A 138 -0.06 3.23 11.16
N VAL A 139 -1.29 2.91 11.52
CA VAL A 139 -2.48 3.53 10.93
C VAL A 139 -2.95 4.63 11.86
N ILE A 140 -3.17 5.83 11.32
CA ILE A 140 -3.68 6.98 12.08
C ILE A 140 -4.95 7.52 11.45
N GLN A 141 -5.87 7.96 12.29
CA GLN A 141 -7.16 8.48 11.85
C GLN A 141 -7.12 10.00 11.76
N GLY A 142 -7.14 10.49 10.52
CA GLY A 142 -7.11 11.93 10.21
C GLY A 142 -8.48 12.58 10.22
N VAL A 143 -8.50 13.86 9.86
CA VAL A 143 -9.75 14.54 9.48
C VAL A 143 -10.12 14.14 8.04
N PRO A 144 -11.40 14.27 7.63
CA PRO A 144 -11.80 13.99 6.26
C PRO A 144 -10.94 14.75 5.24
N TYR A 145 -10.60 14.10 4.12
CA TYR A 145 -9.67 14.64 3.12
C TYR A 145 -10.05 16.05 2.65
N ASP A 146 -11.33 16.31 2.42
CA ASP A 146 -11.85 17.60 1.96
C ASP A 146 -11.64 18.75 2.96
N LYS A 147 -11.43 18.44 4.25
CA LYS A 147 -11.15 19.44 5.29
C LYS A 147 -9.68 19.81 5.38
N GLU A 148 -8.78 18.85 5.13
CA GLU A 148 -7.35 19.09 5.16
C GLU A 148 -6.62 18.16 4.16
N PRO A 149 -6.57 18.53 2.86
CA PRO A 149 -5.90 17.72 1.83
C PRO A 149 -4.40 17.52 2.11
N GLU A 150 -3.75 18.53 2.70
CA GLU A 150 -2.31 18.53 2.99
C GLU A 150 -1.93 17.83 4.31
N GLN A 151 -2.90 17.20 4.99
CA GLN A 151 -2.69 16.62 6.33
C GLN A 151 -1.55 15.59 6.32
N ALA A 152 -1.50 14.70 5.33
CA ALA A 152 -0.45 13.67 5.23
C ALA A 152 0.96 14.27 5.16
N GLY A 153 1.14 15.31 4.33
CA GLY A 153 2.42 16.02 4.20
C GLY A 153 2.85 16.72 5.48
N ARG A 154 1.91 17.30 6.24
CA ARG A 154 2.21 17.88 7.56
C ARG A 154 2.55 16.81 8.59
N LEU A 155 1.75 15.75 8.68
CA LEU A 155 1.95 14.66 9.65
C LEU A 155 3.27 13.91 9.44
N ALA A 156 3.79 13.86 8.21
CA ALA A 156 5.11 13.31 7.92
C ALA A 156 6.25 14.06 8.64
N ARG A 157 6.02 15.29 9.11
CA ARG A 157 7.00 16.12 9.83
C ARG A 157 6.79 16.17 11.34
N GLU A 158 5.75 15.52 11.85
CA GLU A 158 5.44 15.51 13.29
C GLU A 158 6.41 14.59 14.04
N SER A 159 7.07 15.13 15.06
CA SER A 159 8.12 14.40 15.80
C SER A 159 7.61 13.16 16.52
N VAL A 160 6.33 13.12 16.89
CA VAL A 160 5.72 11.95 17.55
C VAL A 160 5.74 10.70 16.67
N PHE A 161 5.81 10.87 15.35
CA PHE A 161 5.85 9.75 14.41
C PHE A 161 7.24 9.46 13.85
N SER A 162 8.28 10.18 14.27
CA SER A 162 9.62 10.12 13.64
C SER A 162 10.31 8.76 13.71
N LYS A 163 9.83 7.83 14.55
CA LYS A 163 10.37 6.47 14.71
C LYS A 163 9.65 5.43 13.84
N TRP A 164 8.54 5.80 13.20
CA TRP A 164 7.78 4.89 12.36
C TRP A 164 8.27 4.99 10.91
N PRO A 165 8.71 3.89 10.29
CA PRO A 165 9.15 3.95 8.89
C PRO A 165 7.97 4.23 7.95
N LEU A 166 6.77 3.73 8.27
CA LEU A 166 5.56 3.95 7.48
C LEU A 166 4.36 4.28 8.37
N ILE A 167 3.58 5.24 7.90
CA ILE A 167 2.30 5.65 8.45
C ILE A 167 1.25 5.57 7.33
N VAL A 168 0.07 5.06 7.64
CA VAL A 168 -1.10 5.12 6.76
C VAL A 168 -2.10 6.09 7.41
N LEU A 169 -2.35 7.21 6.75
CA LEU A 169 -3.42 8.13 7.12
C LEU A 169 -4.74 7.62 6.54
N HIS A 170 -5.73 7.38 7.40
CA HIS A 170 -7.00 6.77 6.99
C HIS A 170 -8.19 7.45 7.68
N ASP A 171 -9.41 7.17 7.22
CA ASP A 171 -10.65 7.70 7.81
C ASP A 171 -11.08 6.96 9.10
N ASP A 172 -10.65 5.70 9.26
CA ASP A 172 -10.90 4.86 10.43
C ASP A 172 -9.70 3.93 10.68
N VAL A 173 -9.09 4.00 11.86
CA VAL A 173 -7.94 3.15 12.22
C VAL A 173 -8.28 1.67 12.38
N LYS A 174 -9.55 1.30 12.55
CA LYS A 174 -9.96 -0.11 12.74
C LYS A 174 -9.57 -1.01 11.57
N VAL A 175 -9.30 -0.44 10.38
CA VAL A 175 -8.78 -1.19 9.23
C VAL A 175 -7.46 -1.91 9.56
N ALA A 176 -6.67 -1.41 10.51
CA ALA A 176 -5.43 -2.03 10.97
C ALA A 176 -5.64 -3.40 11.65
N ARG A 177 -6.86 -3.72 12.10
CA ARG A 177 -7.14 -4.94 12.86
C ARG A 177 -7.33 -6.19 11.99
N SER A 178 -7.36 -6.03 10.67
CA SER A 178 -7.53 -7.12 9.71
C SER A 178 -6.66 -6.89 8.49
N ALA A 179 -5.86 -7.88 8.09
CA ALA A 179 -5.05 -7.81 6.87
C ALA A 179 -5.91 -7.51 5.64
N ALA A 180 -7.07 -8.15 5.51
CA ALA A 180 -7.96 -7.93 4.37
C ALA A 180 -8.51 -6.49 4.33
N HIS A 181 -8.94 -5.95 5.48
CA HIS A 181 -9.44 -4.57 5.54
C HIS A 181 -8.31 -3.56 5.30
N PHE A 182 -7.13 -3.78 5.89
CA PHE A 182 -5.96 -2.94 5.66
C PHE A 182 -5.57 -2.92 4.19
N LEU A 183 -5.52 -4.10 3.56
CA LEU A 183 -5.16 -4.23 2.14
C LEU A 183 -6.14 -3.48 1.25
N TRP A 184 -7.44 -3.75 1.40
CA TRP A 184 -8.48 -3.07 0.64
C TRP A 184 -8.43 -1.56 0.85
N ALA A 185 -8.48 -1.11 2.11
CA ALA A 185 -8.58 0.29 2.45
C ALA A 185 -7.34 1.11 2.05
N THR A 186 -6.15 0.52 2.12
CA THR A 186 -4.89 1.21 1.78
C THR A 186 -4.65 1.23 0.29
N TRP A 187 -4.67 0.07 -0.38
CA TRP A 187 -4.14 -0.04 -1.75
C TRP A 187 -5.17 0.29 -2.83
N THR A 188 -6.46 0.31 -2.51
CA THR A 188 -7.50 0.72 -3.48
C THR A 188 -7.80 2.22 -3.47
N ARG A 189 -7.46 2.96 -2.41
CA ARG A 189 -7.78 4.40 -2.24
C ARG A 189 -6.60 5.34 -2.51
N PHE A 190 -5.54 4.78 -3.07
CA PHE A 190 -4.20 5.36 -3.07
C PHE A 190 -3.63 5.47 -4.49
N GLU A 191 -3.10 6.62 -4.84
CA GLU A 191 -2.32 6.91 -6.06
C GLU A 191 -0.86 7.24 -5.67
N PRO A 192 0.15 6.47 -6.10
CA PRO A 192 1.53 6.61 -5.60
C PRO A 192 2.20 7.99 -5.72
N ALA A 193 1.92 8.77 -6.75
CA ALA A 193 2.55 10.06 -7.00
C ALA A 193 1.85 11.22 -6.30
N ALA A 194 0.59 11.07 -5.93
CA ALA A 194 -0.24 12.06 -5.26
C ALA A 194 -0.33 11.83 -3.75
N ASP A 195 -0.28 10.57 -3.31
CA ASP A 195 -0.64 10.19 -1.94
C ASP A 195 0.55 9.66 -1.11
N ILE A 196 1.76 9.57 -1.67
CA ILE A 196 2.99 9.32 -0.90
C ILE A 196 3.61 10.64 -0.46
N HIS A 197 3.73 10.82 0.84
CA HIS A 197 4.40 11.95 1.46
C HIS A 197 5.57 11.49 2.33
N ALA A 198 6.56 12.35 2.50
CA ALA A 198 7.74 12.10 3.30
C ALA A 198 8.05 13.33 4.17
N ALA A 199 8.80 13.14 5.26
CA ALA A 199 9.25 14.24 6.10
C ALA A 199 10.01 15.29 5.28
N GLU A 200 10.87 14.80 4.38
CA GLU A 200 11.60 15.58 3.40
C GLU A 200 11.72 14.78 2.08
N THR A 201 11.74 15.49 0.95
CA THR A 201 12.01 14.91 -0.37
C THR A 201 13.09 15.72 -1.08
N ARG A 202 14.14 15.02 -1.55
CA ARG A 202 15.28 15.63 -2.26
C ARG A 202 15.45 14.99 -3.63
N VAL A 203 15.79 15.80 -4.62
CA VAL A 203 16.17 15.28 -5.95
C VAL A 203 17.66 14.97 -5.96
N GLN A 204 18.04 13.71 -6.17
CA GLN A 204 19.42 13.26 -6.28
C GLN A 204 19.61 12.51 -7.60
N ARG A 205 20.33 13.11 -8.57
CA ARG A 205 20.56 12.50 -9.90
C ARG A 205 19.27 12.04 -10.60
N HIS A 206 18.21 12.86 -10.56
CA HIS A 206 16.86 12.53 -11.04
C HIS A 206 16.13 11.41 -10.28
N HIS A 207 16.67 10.95 -9.16
CA HIS A 207 15.95 10.09 -8.22
C HIS A 207 15.33 10.95 -7.12
N LEU A 208 14.10 10.63 -6.71
CA LEU A 208 13.47 11.23 -5.54
C LEU A 208 13.89 10.43 -4.30
N SER A 209 14.63 11.09 -3.43
CA SER A 209 15.11 10.55 -2.17
C SER A 209 14.17 11.02 -1.06
N TYR A 210 13.58 10.08 -0.33
CA TYR A 210 12.59 10.34 0.71
C TYR A 210 13.16 10.10 2.09
N GLN A 211 12.88 11.00 3.02
CA GLN A 211 13.21 10.84 4.44
C GLN A 211 12.00 10.29 5.21
N GLU A 212 12.23 9.27 6.04
CA GLU A 212 11.21 8.72 6.94
C GLU A 212 10.76 9.74 8.02
N PRO A 213 9.51 9.63 8.52
CA PRO A 213 8.46 8.67 8.13
C PRO A 213 7.92 8.91 6.72
N ILE A 214 7.51 7.83 6.06
CA ILE A 214 6.63 7.91 4.89
C ILE A 214 5.18 7.89 5.36
N VAL A 215 4.34 8.76 4.79
CA VAL A 215 2.90 8.77 5.01
C VAL A 215 2.20 8.44 3.71
N ILE A 216 1.40 7.38 3.70
CA ILE A 216 0.45 7.08 2.62
C ILE A 216 -0.91 7.67 3.01
N ASP A 217 -1.42 8.61 2.23
CA ASP A 217 -2.80 9.08 2.38
C ASP A 217 -3.77 8.10 1.73
N ALA A 218 -4.47 7.32 2.55
CA ALA A 218 -5.48 6.35 2.13
C ALA A 218 -6.91 6.81 2.50
N ARG A 219 -7.11 8.08 2.89
CA ARG A 219 -8.45 8.64 3.10
C ARG A 219 -9.26 8.61 1.81
N THR A 220 -10.58 8.62 1.91
CA THR A 220 -11.47 8.74 0.75
C THR A 220 -11.38 10.14 0.12
N LYS A 221 -10.97 10.22 -1.15
CA LYS A 221 -10.86 11.49 -1.91
C LYS A 221 -12.21 11.89 -2.51
N PRO A 222 -12.45 13.20 -2.75
CA PRO A 222 -13.60 13.65 -3.53
C PRO A 222 -13.64 12.99 -4.92
N GLY A 223 -14.84 12.59 -5.36
CA GLY A 223 -15.04 11.93 -6.65
C GLY A 223 -14.83 10.41 -6.63
N PHE A 224 -14.36 9.84 -5.52
CA PHE A 224 -14.36 8.38 -5.34
C PHE A 224 -15.81 7.86 -5.35
N PRO A 225 -16.12 6.77 -6.08
CA PRO A 225 -17.46 6.21 -6.09
C PRO A 225 -17.93 5.84 -4.68
N ALA A 226 -19.22 6.05 -4.42
CA ALA A 226 -19.83 5.52 -3.22
C ALA A 226 -19.75 3.99 -3.22
N GLU A 227 -19.61 3.41 -2.03
CA GLU A 227 -19.65 1.97 -1.86
C GLU A 227 -20.96 1.39 -2.41
N LEU A 228 -20.85 0.31 -3.18
CA LEU A 228 -22.00 -0.39 -3.71
C LEU A 228 -22.64 -1.23 -2.60
N VAL A 229 -23.84 -0.84 -2.18
CA VAL A 229 -24.61 -1.58 -1.18
C VAL A 229 -25.55 -2.56 -1.89
N VAL A 230 -25.46 -3.84 -1.52
CA VAL A 230 -26.36 -4.87 -2.04
C VAL A 230 -27.76 -4.64 -1.47
N ARG A 231 -28.78 -4.69 -2.33
CA ARG A 231 -30.17 -4.62 -1.87
C ARG A 231 -30.51 -5.84 -1.01
N GLU A 232 -31.20 -5.62 0.10
CA GLU A 232 -31.54 -6.66 1.07
C GLU A 232 -32.31 -7.83 0.44
N ASP A 233 -33.22 -7.56 -0.49
CA ASP A 233 -34.01 -8.59 -1.18
C ASP A 233 -33.13 -9.49 -2.07
N ILE A 234 -32.10 -8.93 -2.69
CA ILE A 234 -31.12 -9.67 -3.49
C ILE A 234 -30.20 -10.49 -2.59
N ALA A 235 -29.72 -9.93 -1.48
CA ALA A 235 -28.92 -10.67 -0.51
C ALA A 235 -29.69 -11.88 0.05
N ALA A 236 -30.96 -11.69 0.41
CA ALA A 236 -31.83 -12.77 0.86
C ALA A 236 -32.06 -13.85 -0.21
N LEU A 237 -32.23 -13.44 -1.48
CA LEU A 237 -32.38 -14.36 -2.61
C LEU A 237 -31.12 -15.22 -2.81
N VAL A 238 -29.93 -14.62 -2.82
CA VAL A 238 -28.66 -15.33 -2.97
C VAL A 238 -28.47 -16.32 -1.83
N ASN A 239 -28.65 -15.87 -0.58
CA ASN A 239 -28.53 -16.74 0.59
C ASN A 239 -29.46 -17.95 0.53
N ARG A 240 -30.72 -17.74 0.11
CA ARG A 240 -31.70 -18.83 -0.02
C ARG A 240 -31.29 -19.84 -1.10
N ARG A 241 -30.80 -19.36 -2.24
CA ARG A 241 -30.48 -20.22 -3.40
C ARG A 241 -29.07 -20.78 -3.39
N TRP A 242 -28.20 -20.34 -2.48
CA TRP A 242 -26.79 -20.77 -2.45
C TRP A 242 -26.65 -22.29 -2.46
N GLY A 243 -27.39 -22.99 -1.60
CA GLY A 243 -27.40 -24.45 -1.53
C GLY A 243 -28.01 -25.16 -2.74
N GLU A 244 -28.83 -24.48 -3.56
CA GLU A 244 -29.34 -25.06 -4.83
C GLU A 244 -28.23 -25.15 -5.88
N TYR A 245 -27.33 -24.16 -5.89
CA TYR A 245 -26.27 -24.04 -6.88
C TYR A 245 -24.96 -24.70 -6.43
N PHE A 246 -24.71 -24.72 -5.12
CA PHE A 246 -23.50 -25.25 -4.50
C PHE A 246 -23.84 -26.31 -3.44
N PRO A 247 -24.43 -27.45 -3.85
CA PRO A 247 -24.92 -28.47 -2.93
C PRO A 247 -23.84 -29.22 -2.15
N HIS A 248 -22.56 -28.99 -2.47
CA HIS A 248 -21.40 -29.67 -1.87
C HIS A 248 -20.50 -28.74 -1.04
N ASP A 249 -20.85 -27.46 -0.91
CA ASP A 249 -20.05 -26.44 -0.19
C ASP A 249 -20.60 -26.13 1.23
N LEU A 250 -21.44 -27.02 1.80
CA LEU A 250 -21.99 -26.92 3.16
C LEU A 250 -21.55 -28.08 4.05
#